data_AF-A0A3P7FX41-F1
#
_entry.id   AF-A0A3P7FX41-F1
#
_cell.length_a   1.000
_cell.length_b   1.000
_cell.length_c   1.000
_cell.angle_alpha   90.00
_cell.angle_beta   90.00
_cell.angle_gamma   90.00
#
_symmetry.space_group_name_H-M   'P 1'
#
loop_
_entity.id
_entity.type
_entity.pdbx_description
1 polymer ?
#
loop_
_entity_poly.entity_id
_entity_poly.type
_entity_poly.pdbx_seq_one_letter_code
_entity_poly.pdbx_strand_id
1 'polypeptide(L)'
;MLLYEMTETDAITGLCDLGDGNFAYALMNGTLGAYSGNTRLWRIKSKSQAVALIQFPDPKALVCTWIHGKIDMRDPITGEVKLKESINNQIATTFITGDQLVVISTDGNVHGFIVDKKRNRTNDDQNLLHELNLKKYDLLTELQNYEQCRNNALSNENEGNKQIIPADTILETSLTINNQSKVPSVELQLVVSSDAIIRAVILFAEGIFDGESYIMYACFFFLHFLFEII
;
A
#
# COMPACT_ATOMS: atom_id res chain seq x y z
N MET A 1 21.34 -20.86 -16.81
CA MET A 1 21.02 -19.59 -17.48
C MET A 1 19.99 -18.89 -16.61
N LEU A 2 20.32 -17.72 -16.06
CA LEU A 2 19.34 -16.86 -15.37
C LEU A 2 18.50 -16.17 -16.45
N LEU A 3 17.17 -16.32 -16.39
CA LEU A 3 16.26 -15.67 -17.33
C LEU A 3 15.98 -14.22 -16.91
N TYR A 4 15.60 -14.04 -15.66
CA TYR A 4 15.28 -12.75 -15.06
C TYR A 4 15.63 -12.75 -13.57
N GLU A 5 15.90 -11.57 -13.04
CA GLU A 5 16.02 -11.28 -11.62
C GLU A 5 15.15 -10.07 -11.32
N MET A 6 14.46 -10.11 -10.17
CA MET A 6 13.59 -9.04 -9.71
C MET A 6 13.95 -8.73 -8.27
N THR A 7 14.19 -7.45 -7.98
CA THR A 7 14.49 -7.00 -6.63
C THR A 7 13.19 -6.72 -5.88
N GLU A 8 13.02 -7.38 -4.74
CA GLU A 8 11.95 -7.12 -3.80
C GLU A 8 12.50 -6.55 -2.49
N THR A 9 11.60 -5.95 -1.71
CA THR A 9 11.96 -5.17 -0.51
C THR A 9 12.23 -6.02 0.73
N ASP A 10 11.94 -7.32 0.68
CA ASP A 10 12.09 -8.25 1.79
C ASP A 10 12.11 -9.71 1.28
N ALA A 11 12.34 -10.68 2.18
CA ALA A 11 12.41 -12.10 1.87
C ALA A 11 11.08 -12.63 1.32
N ILE A 12 11.17 -13.41 0.23
CA ILE A 12 10.03 -14.09 -0.38
C ILE A 12 9.59 -15.25 0.52
N THR A 13 8.32 -15.25 0.92
CA THR A 13 7.71 -16.30 1.77
C THR A 13 6.71 -17.17 1.03
N GLY A 14 6.20 -16.70 -0.12
CA GLY A 14 5.26 -17.46 -0.94
C GLY A 14 5.35 -17.10 -2.41
N LEU A 15 5.17 -18.10 -3.27
CA LEU A 15 5.03 -17.96 -4.71
C LEU A 15 3.87 -18.82 -5.19
N CYS A 16 3.08 -18.30 -6.12
CA CYS A 16 2.01 -19.05 -6.79
C CYS A 16 2.08 -18.77 -8.29
N ASP A 17 2.25 -19.81 -9.10
CA ASP A 17 2.07 -19.69 -10.55
C ASP A 17 0.62 -19.32 -10.85
N LEU A 18 0.42 -18.34 -11.73
CA LEU A 18 -0.90 -17.92 -12.18
C LEU A 18 -1.17 -18.32 -13.63
N GLY A 19 -0.18 -18.87 -14.34
CA GLY A 19 -0.24 -19.18 -15.76
C GLY A 19 0.12 -18.00 -16.66
N ASP A 20 0.42 -18.28 -17.92
CA ASP A 20 0.75 -17.30 -18.96
C ASP A 20 1.90 -16.34 -18.60
N GLY A 21 2.88 -16.84 -17.84
CA GLY A 21 4.02 -16.06 -17.37
C GLY A 21 3.69 -15.13 -16.20
N ASN A 22 2.50 -15.25 -15.63
CA ASN A 22 2.10 -14.51 -14.45
C ASN A 22 2.35 -15.34 -13.18
N PHE A 23 2.74 -14.69 -12.10
CA PHE A 23 2.86 -15.34 -10.79
C PHE A 23 2.59 -14.33 -9.67
N ALA A 24 2.02 -14.82 -8.58
CA ALA A 24 1.85 -14.06 -7.34
C ALA A 24 3.03 -14.33 -6.40
N TYR A 25 3.36 -13.33 -5.59
CA TYR A 25 4.41 -13.40 -4.58
C TYR A 25 3.94 -12.80 -3.26
N ALA A 26 4.45 -13.34 -2.16
CA ALA A 26 4.30 -12.80 -0.81
C ALA A 26 5.68 -12.61 -0.18
N LEU A 27 5.83 -11.54 0.60
CA LEU A 27 7.04 -11.19 1.33
C LEU A 27 6.81 -11.23 2.84
N MET A 28 7.91 -11.36 3.59
CA MET A 28 7.91 -11.41 5.05
C MET A 28 7.34 -10.14 5.72
N ASN A 29 7.50 -8.97 5.10
CA ASN A 29 6.91 -7.71 5.58
C ASN A 29 5.39 -7.58 5.33
N GLY A 30 4.71 -8.63 4.83
CA GLY A 30 3.28 -8.59 4.53
C GLY A 30 2.94 -7.95 3.18
N THR A 31 3.94 -7.68 2.34
CA THR A 31 3.72 -7.34 0.92
C THR A 31 3.19 -8.56 0.17
N LEU A 32 2.21 -8.33 -0.68
CA LEU A 32 1.68 -9.29 -1.64
C LEU A 32 1.57 -8.60 -2.99
N GLY A 33 1.90 -9.29 -4.07
CA GLY A 33 1.72 -8.75 -5.41
C GLY A 33 1.64 -9.83 -6.47
N ALA A 34 1.53 -9.38 -7.73
CA ALA A 34 1.67 -10.25 -8.89
C ALA A 34 2.55 -9.60 -9.95
N TYR A 35 3.22 -10.46 -10.72
CA TYR A 35 4.00 -10.11 -11.88
C TYR A 35 3.41 -10.73 -13.14
N SER A 36 3.64 -10.07 -14.27
CA SER A 36 3.54 -10.63 -15.62
C SER A 36 4.92 -10.56 -16.27
N GLY A 37 5.59 -11.69 -16.37
CA GLY A 37 7.02 -11.74 -16.72
C GLY A 37 7.85 -10.94 -15.71
N ASN A 38 8.41 -9.82 -16.15
CA ASN A 38 9.21 -8.90 -15.33
C ASN A 38 8.47 -7.62 -14.91
N THR A 39 7.19 -7.48 -15.30
CA THR A 39 6.39 -6.29 -15.02
C THR A 39 5.49 -6.54 -13.82
N ARG A 40 5.62 -5.72 -12.77
CA ARG A 40 4.77 -5.80 -11.58
C ARG A 40 3.37 -5.30 -11.95
N LEU A 41 2.36 -6.16 -11.83
CA LEU A 41 0.97 -5.83 -12.14
C LEU A 41 0.33 -5.01 -11.02
N TRP A 42 0.46 -5.51 -9.80
CA TRP A 42 -0.06 -4.85 -8.60
C TRP A 42 0.75 -5.27 -7.38
N ARG A 43 0.61 -4.46 -6.34
CA ARG A 43 1.26 -4.67 -5.05
C ARG A 43 0.40 -4.06 -3.96
N ILE A 44 0.22 -4.81 -2.89
CA ILE A 44 -0.38 -4.33 -1.65
C ILE A 44 0.57 -4.63 -0.49
N LYS A 45 0.44 -3.87 0.59
CA LYS A 45 1.12 -4.13 1.84
C LYS A 45 0.10 -4.28 2.95
N SER A 46 0.24 -5.34 3.73
CA SER A 46 -0.61 -5.66 4.88
C SER A 46 0.25 -5.65 6.14
N LYS A 47 -0.38 -5.34 7.28
CA LYS A 47 0.26 -5.54 8.60
C LYS A 47 0.39 -7.02 8.96
N SER A 48 -0.33 -7.89 8.25
CA SER A 48 -0.34 -9.33 8.45
C SER A 48 0.52 -10.00 7.38
N GLN A 49 1.20 -11.08 7.74
CA GLN A 49 1.89 -11.94 6.78
C GLN A 49 0.92 -12.87 6.06
N ALA A 50 1.18 -13.14 4.78
CA ALA A 50 0.48 -14.17 4.03
C ALA A 50 1.07 -15.55 4.36
N VAL A 51 0.20 -16.52 4.57
CA VAL A 51 0.55 -17.92 4.90
C VAL A 51 0.54 -18.78 3.64
N ALA A 52 -0.45 -18.59 2.77
CA ALA A 52 -0.54 -19.33 1.51
C ALA A 52 -1.20 -18.50 0.41
N LEU A 53 -0.70 -18.71 -0.82
CA LEU A 53 -1.20 -18.16 -2.07
C LEU A 53 -1.65 -19.31 -2.96
N ILE A 54 -2.92 -19.33 -3.35
CA ILE A 54 -3.52 -20.49 -4.04
C ILE A 54 -4.53 -20.02 -5.09
N GLN A 55 -4.49 -20.61 -6.28
CA GLN A 55 -5.58 -20.46 -7.25
C GLN A 55 -6.76 -21.37 -6.88
N PHE A 56 -7.90 -20.77 -6.52
CA PHE A 56 -9.13 -21.50 -6.18
C PHE A 56 -10.33 -20.59 -6.41
N PRO A 57 -11.47 -21.08 -6.94
CA PRO A 57 -11.73 -22.45 -7.41
C PRO A 57 -11.20 -22.71 -8.83
N ASP A 58 -10.80 -21.65 -9.54
CA ASP A 58 -10.28 -21.69 -10.90
C ASP A 58 -9.11 -20.68 -11.01
N PRO A 59 -8.38 -20.66 -12.15
CA PRO A 59 -7.25 -19.75 -12.35
C PRO A 59 -7.62 -18.25 -12.30
N LYS A 60 -8.91 -17.90 -12.18
CA LYS A 60 -9.40 -16.52 -12.19
C LYS A 60 -9.51 -15.91 -10.79
N ALA A 61 -9.09 -16.64 -9.76
CA ALA A 61 -9.17 -16.20 -8.38
C ALA A 61 -7.93 -16.63 -7.59
N LEU A 62 -7.24 -15.65 -7.02
CA LEU A 62 -6.11 -15.85 -6.13
C LEU A 62 -6.60 -15.75 -4.68
N VAL A 63 -6.60 -16.86 -3.97
CA VAL A 63 -6.85 -16.89 -2.52
C VAL A 63 -5.55 -16.58 -1.79
N CYS A 64 -5.63 -15.59 -0.91
CA CYS A 64 -4.56 -15.21 0.01
C CYS A 64 -5.06 -15.44 1.43
N THR A 65 -4.37 -16.32 2.15
CA THR A 65 -4.63 -16.55 3.57
C THR A 65 -3.60 -15.83 4.41
N TRP A 66 -4.06 -15.18 5.47
CA TRP A 66 -3.26 -14.32 6.31
C TRP A 66 -3.11 -14.93 7.70
N ILE A 67 -1.95 -14.74 8.34
CA ILE A 67 -1.62 -15.38 9.62
C ILE A 67 -2.66 -15.11 10.72
N HIS A 68 -3.36 -13.98 10.69
CA HIS A 68 -4.39 -13.62 11.66
C HIS A 68 -5.81 -14.10 11.33
N GLY A 69 -5.97 -15.12 10.50
CA GLY A 69 -7.30 -15.71 10.25
C GLY A 69 -8.07 -15.08 9.10
N LYS A 70 -7.57 -14.00 8.51
CA LYS A 70 -8.20 -13.40 7.34
C LYS A 70 -7.95 -14.25 6.10
N ILE A 71 -8.97 -14.41 5.28
CA ILE A 71 -8.91 -15.07 3.98
C ILE A 71 -9.50 -14.07 2.97
N ASP A 72 -8.74 -13.69 1.95
CA ASP A 72 -9.29 -12.89 0.86
C ASP A 72 -9.04 -13.53 -0.50
N MET A 73 -10.01 -13.39 -1.39
CA MET A 73 -9.96 -13.86 -2.75
C MET A 73 -9.83 -12.64 -3.66
N ARG A 74 -8.81 -12.65 -4.51
CA ARG A 74 -8.41 -11.51 -5.33
C ARG A 74 -8.48 -11.83 -6.80
N ASP A 75 -8.70 -10.78 -7.59
CA ASP A 75 -8.38 -10.83 -9.00
C ASP A 75 -6.86 -10.99 -9.18
N PRO A 76 -6.38 -12.02 -9.90
CA PRO A 76 -4.95 -12.23 -10.10
C PRO A 76 -4.26 -11.11 -10.88
N ILE A 77 -5.00 -10.38 -11.73
CA ILE A 77 -4.46 -9.35 -12.62
C ILE A 77 -4.57 -7.95 -12.00
N THR A 78 -5.67 -7.63 -11.34
CA THR A 78 -5.89 -6.28 -10.75
C THR A 78 -5.53 -6.20 -9.26
N GLY A 79 -5.49 -7.32 -8.55
CA GLY A 79 -5.29 -7.37 -7.10
C GLY A 79 -6.52 -6.98 -6.26
N GLU A 80 -7.63 -6.63 -6.93
CA GLU A 80 -8.90 -6.27 -6.31
C GLU A 80 -9.46 -7.43 -5.49
N VAL A 81 -9.98 -7.14 -4.30
CA VAL A 81 -10.55 -8.17 -3.42
C VAL A 81 -12.01 -8.41 -3.80
N LYS A 82 -12.32 -9.62 -4.28
CA LYS A 82 -13.68 -10.06 -4.66
C LYS A 82 -14.45 -10.68 -3.50
N LEU A 83 -13.76 -11.31 -2.56
CA LEU A 83 -14.38 -11.96 -1.40
C LEU A 83 -13.47 -11.89 -0.19
N LYS A 84 -14.07 -11.72 1.00
CA LYS A 84 -13.36 -11.69 2.28
C LYS A 84 -14.09 -12.59 3.27
N GLU A 85 -13.33 -13.45 3.91
CA GLU A 85 -13.76 -14.29 5.02
C GLU A 85 -12.76 -14.15 6.17
N SER A 86 -13.18 -14.53 7.38
CA SER A 86 -12.32 -14.52 8.55
C SER A 86 -12.62 -15.71 9.44
N ILE A 87 -11.56 -16.33 9.95
CA ILE A 87 -11.63 -17.28 11.04
C ILE A 87 -11.06 -16.62 12.31
N ASN A 88 -11.51 -17.06 13.49
CA ASN A 88 -11.11 -16.46 14.77
C ASN A 88 -9.79 -17.04 15.32
N ASN A 89 -8.94 -17.58 14.46
CA ASN A 89 -7.74 -18.31 14.84
C ASN A 89 -6.61 -17.97 13.87
N GLN A 90 -5.36 -18.15 14.31
CA GLN A 90 -4.22 -17.99 13.41
C GLN A 90 -4.19 -19.14 12.40
N ILE A 91 -3.86 -18.83 11.14
CA ILE A 91 -3.78 -19.83 10.07
C ILE A 91 -2.39 -20.46 10.10
N ALA A 92 -2.34 -21.79 10.14
CA ALA A 92 -1.11 -22.57 10.02
C ALA A 92 -0.81 -22.92 8.56
N THR A 93 -1.82 -23.34 7.80
CA THR A 93 -1.68 -23.68 6.39
C THR A 93 -3.01 -23.63 5.66
N THR A 94 -2.96 -23.61 4.33
CA THR A 94 -4.14 -23.72 3.47
C THR A 94 -3.77 -24.54 2.25
N PHE A 95 -4.70 -25.38 1.79
CA PHE A 95 -4.53 -26.20 0.60
C PHE A 95 -5.89 -26.55 0.00
N ILE A 96 -5.89 -27.12 -1.21
CA ILE A 96 -7.10 -27.58 -1.90
C ILE A 96 -7.24 -29.09 -1.71
N THR A 97 -8.46 -29.56 -1.46
CA THR A 97 -8.79 -30.99 -1.50
C THR A 97 -10.11 -31.18 -2.25
N GLY A 98 -10.04 -31.78 -3.43
CA GLY A 98 -11.17 -31.84 -4.36
C GLY A 98 -11.64 -30.43 -4.73
N ASP A 99 -12.91 -30.13 -4.50
CA ASP A 99 -13.52 -28.82 -4.79
C ASP A 99 -13.58 -27.90 -3.55
N GLN A 100 -12.81 -28.22 -2.50
CA GLN A 100 -12.81 -27.48 -1.24
C GLN A 100 -11.47 -26.79 -0.98
N LEU A 101 -11.55 -25.55 -0.51
CA LEU A 101 -10.42 -24.86 0.10
C LEU A 101 -10.40 -25.21 1.59
N VAL A 102 -9.32 -25.85 2.03
CA VAL A 102 -9.14 -26.28 3.42
C VAL A 102 -8.14 -25.35 4.10
N VAL A 103 -8.57 -24.69 5.17
CA VAL A 103 -7.75 -23.82 6.02
C VAL A 103 -7.59 -24.50 7.37
N ILE A 104 -6.34 -24.71 7.78
CA ILE A 104 -6.01 -25.30 9.08
C ILE A 104 -5.45 -24.21 9.99
N SER A 105 -5.99 -24.11 11.19
CA SER A 105 -5.51 -23.16 12.19
C SER A 105 -4.37 -23.74 13.04
N THR A 106 -3.63 -22.88 13.73
CA THR A 106 -2.51 -23.28 14.59
C THR A 106 -2.92 -24.10 15.81
N ASP A 107 -4.20 -24.04 16.21
CA ASP A 107 -4.78 -24.86 17.27
C ASP A 107 -5.39 -26.18 16.75
N GLY A 108 -5.28 -26.46 15.44
CA GLY A 108 -5.70 -27.72 14.84
C GLY A 108 -7.15 -27.79 14.36
N ASN A 109 -7.89 -26.67 14.36
CA ASN A 109 -9.21 -26.62 13.75
C ASN A 109 -9.07 -26.63 12.22
N VAL A 110 -10.02 -27.30 11.55
CA VAL A 110 -10.05 -27.43 10.10
C VAL A 110 -11.32 -26.77 9.59
N HIS A 111 -11.15 -25.79 8.70
CA HIS A 111 -12.24 -25.07 8.04
C HIS A 111 -12.24 -25.40 6.55
N GLY A 112 -13.38 -25.91 6.04
CA GLY A 112 -13.57 -26.19 4.61
C GLY A 112 -14.49 -25.15 3.98
N PHE A 113 -14.06 -24.56 2.87
CA PHE A 113 -14.84 -23.59 2.10
C PHE A 113 -15.19 -24.16 0.72
N ILE A 114 -16.43 -23.93 0.30
CA ILE A 114 -16.96 -24.28 -1.03
C ILE A 114 -17.52 -22.99 -1.64
N VAL A 115 -17.29 -22.80 -2.94
CA VAL A 115 -17.80 -21.62 -3.65
C VAL A 115 -19.27 -21.80 -4.02
N ASP A 116 -20.15 -21.01 -3.41
CA ASP A 116 -21.55 -20.90 -3.83
C ASP A 116 -21.73 -19.81 -4.88
N LYS A 117 -21.95 -20.22 -6.14
CA LYS A 117 -22.10 -19.30 -7.29
C LYS A 117 -23.38 -18.47 -7.27
N LYS A 118 -24.31 -18.70 -6.33
CA LYS A 118 -25.65 -18.06 -6.37
C LYS A 118 -25.74 -16.74 -5.60
N ARG A 119 -24.79 -16.39 -4.74
CA ARG A 119 -25.08 -15.48 -3.62
C ARG A 119 -24.73 -14.00 -3.76
N ASN A 120 -23.97 -13.54 -4.77
CA ASN A 120 -23.28 -12.24 -4.62
C ASN A 120 -23.85 -11.00 -5.33
N ARG A 121 -24.82 -11.09 -6.25
CA ARG A 121 -25.17 -9.90 -7.05
C ARG A 121 -25.77 -8.72 -6.25
N THR A 122 -26.55 -8.98 -5.21
CA THR A 122 -27.26 -7.91 -4.50
C THR A 122 -26.40 -7.14 -3.48
N ASN A 123 -25.41 -7.79 -2.86
CA ASN A 123 -24.54 -7.12 -1.89
C ASN A 123 -23.48 -6.25 -2.56
N ASP A 124 -22.97 -6.70 -3.71
CA ASP A 124 -21.95 -5.97 -4.46
C ASP A 124 -22.48 -4.60 -4.92
N ASP A 125 -23.74 -4.54 -5.39
CA ASP A 125 -24.38 -3.29 -5.80
C ASP A 125 -24.53 -2.28 -4.65
N GLN A 126 -24.84 -2.75 -3.43
CA GLN A 126 -24.97 -1.86 -2.27
C GLN A 126 -23.62 -1.33 -1.80
N ASN A 127 -22.58 -2.17 -1.80
CA ASN A 127 -21.22 -1.74 -1.46
C ASN A 127 -20.68 -0.76 -2.48
N LEU A 128 -20.89 -1.03 -3.78
CA LEU A 128 -20.50 -0.12 -4.86
C LEU A 128 -21.23 1.22 -4.75
N LEU A 129 -22.54 1.21 -4.47
CA LEU A 129 -23.31 2.43 -4.25
C LEU A 129 -22.79 3.22 -3.05
N HIS A 130 -22.38 2.54 -1.97
CA HIS A 130 -21.81 3.18 -0.80
C HIS A 130 -20.45 3.83 -1.11
N GLU A 131 -19.54 3.12 -1.77
CA GLU A 131 -18.23 3.65 -2.19
C GLU A 131 -18.38 4.85 -3.13
N LEU A 132 -19.30 4.78 -4.10
CA LEU A 132 -19.60 5.88 -5.00
C LEU A 132 -20.17 7.10 -4.26
N ASN A 133 -20.98 6.89 -3.23
CA ASN A 133 -21.48 7.99 -2.39
C ASN A 133 -20.35 8.64 -1.59
N LEU A 134 -19.42 7.86 -1.01
CA LEU A 134 -18.26 8.41 -0.32
C LEU A 134 -17.41 9.28 -1.27
N LYS A 135 -17.10 8.74 -2.46
CA LYS A 135 -16.37 9.50 -3.49
C LYS A 135 -17.09 10.78 -3.91
N LYS A 136 -18.42 10.74 -4.01
CA LYS A 136 -19.24 11.94 -4.27
C LYS A 136 -19.08 12.97 -3.15
N TYR A 137 -19.11 12.57 -1.89
CA TYR A 137 -18.93 13.49 -0.76
C TYR A 137 -17.53 14.10 -0.73
N ASP A 138 -16.49 13.31 -1.03
CA ASP A 138 -15.11 13.81 -1.12
C ASP A 138 -14.99 14.88 -2.21
N LEU A 139 -15.52 14.62 -3.41
CA LEU A 139 -15.50 15.56 -4.53
C LEU A 139 -16.33 16.82 -4.25
N LEU A 140 -17.47 16.70 -3.58
CA LEU A 140 -18.26 17.87 -3.17
C LEU A 140 -17.52 18.73 -2.15
N THR A 141 -16.79 18.10 -1.22
CA THR A 141 -15.95 18.79 -0.25
C THR A 141 -14.78 19.51 -0.93
N GLU A 142 -14.15 18.85 -1.91
CA GLU A 142 -13.08 19.45 -2.71
C GLU A 142 -13.57 20.68 -3.51
N LEU A 143 -14.73 20.56 -4.18
CA LEU A 143 -15.37 21.67 -4.87
C LEU A 143 -15.69 22.83 -3.93
N GLN A 144 -16.25 22.56 -2.75
CA GLN A 144 -16.53 23.58 -1.75
C GLN A 144 -15.25 24.32 -1.31
N ASN A 145 -14.14 23.59 -1.16
CA ASN A 145 -12.85 24.19 -0.83
C ASN A 145 -12.37 25.14 -1.95
N TYR A 146 -12.47 24.73 -3.22
CA TYR A 146 -12.10 25.60 -4.35
C TYR A 146 -12.97 26.86 -4.44
N GLU A 147 -14.28 26.73 -4.23
CA GLU A 147 -15.19 27.88 -4.21
C GLU A 147 -14.89 28.84 -3.07
N GLN A 148 -14.58 28.32 -1.87
CA GLN A 148 -14.20 29.14 -0.73
C GLN A 148 -12.87 29.87 -0.96
N CYS A 149 -11.87 29.20 -1.53
CA CYS A 149 -10.61 29.82 -1.94
C CYS A 149 -10.82 30.93 -2.98
N ARG A 150 -11.71 30.71 -3.96
CA ARG A 150 -12.05 31.71 -4.99
C ARG A 150 -12.76 32.92 -4.38
N ASN A 151 -13.71 32.71 -3.48
CA ASN A 151 -14.44 33.79 -2.83
C ASN A 151 -13.54 34.62 -1.92
N ASN A 152 -12.64 33.98 -1.15
CA ASN A 152 -11.65 34.67 -0.31
C ASN A 152 -10.68 35.52 -1.15
N ALA A 153 -10.31 35.07 -2.35
CA ALA A 153 -9.47 35.85 -3.27
C ALA A 153 -10.19 37.07 -3.88
N LEU A 154 -11.53 37.09 -3.88
CA LEU A 154 -12.34 38.22 -4.35
C LEU A 154 -12.68 39.21 -3.23
N SER A 155 -12.83 38.73 -1.99
CA SER A 155 -13.07 39.55 -0.80
C SER A 155 -11.74 40.01 -0.18
N ASN A 156 -11.03 40.90 -0.87
CA ASN A 156 -9.69 41.39 -0.50
C ASN A 156 -9.56 42.19 0.81
N GLU A 157 -10.54 42.19 1.74
CA GLU A 157 -10.59 43.26 2.75
C GLU A 157 -10.49 42.87 4.22
N ASN A 158 -10.54 41.60 4.65
CA ASN A 158 -10.38 41.31 6.08
C ASN A 158 -9.83 39.92 6.32
N GLU A 159 -8.54 39.76 6.68
CA GLU A 159 -8.06 38.65 7.53
C GLU A 159 -6.55 38.74 7.81
N GLY A 160 -6.16 39.53 8.82
CA GLY A 160 -4.82 39.49 9.40
C GLY A 160 -4.51 38.23 10.22
N ASN A 161 -5.26 37.13 10.05
CA ASN A 161 -5.19 35.96 10.94
C ASN A 161 -5.28 34.59 10.25
N LYS A 162 -5.32 34.50 8.91
CA LYS A 162 -5.22 33.19 8.25
C LYS A 162 -3.77 32.93 7.85
N GLN A 163 -3.17 31.90 8.44
CA GLN A 163 -1.89 31.30 8.03
C GLN A 163 -2.06 30.63 6.65
N ILE A 164 -2.22 31.42 5.59
CA ILE A 164 -2.35 30.93 4.22
C ILE A 164 -0.95 30.85 3.62
N ILE A 165 -0.59 29.67 3.14
CA ILE A 165 0.63 29.45 2.38
C ILE A 165 0.45 30.13 1.00
N PRO A 166 1.41 30.98 0.56
CA PRO A 166 1.35 31.56 -0.78
C PRO A 166 1.24 30.50 -1.87
N ALA A 167 0.37 30.72 -2.87
CA ALA A 167 0.10 29.74 -3.92
C ALA A 167 1.30 29.47 -4.84
N ASP A 168 2.29 30.35 -4.86
CA ASP A 168 3.57 30.25 -5.56
C ASP A 168 4.69 29.63 -4.72
N THR A 169 4.35 29.02 -3.57
CA THR A 169 5.30 28.28 -2.75
C THR A 169 5.78 27.03 -3.50
N ILE A 170 7.09 26.98 -3.74
CA ILE A 170 7.76 25.87 -4.42
C ILE A 170 8.67 25.17 -3.41
N LEU A 171 8.65 23.83 -3.44
CA LEU A 171 9.58 22.98 -2.71
C LEU A 171 10.67 22.50 -3.68
N GLU A 172 11.91 22.94 -3.45
CA GLU A 172 13.09 22.46 -4.16
C GLU A 172 13.76 21.34 -3.36
N THR A 173 14.16 20.28 -4.06
CA THR A 173 14.81 19.11 -3.46
C THR A 173 16.13 18.85 -4.16
N SER A 174 17.24 18.76 -3.42
CA SER A 174 18.54 18.37 -3.97
C SER A 174 19.12 17.18 -3.23
N LEU A 175 19.79 16.28 -3.95
CA LEU A 175 20.43 15.10 -3.39
C LEU A 175 21.95 15.25 -3.60
N THR A 176 22.71 15.19 -2.51
CA THR A 176 24.17 15.29 -2.55
C THR A 176 24.81 14.17 -1.74
N ILE A 177 26.08 13.86 -2.03
CA ILE A 177 26.85 12.84 -1.31
C ILE A 177 27.89 13.56 -0.47
N ASN A 178 27.82 13.38 0.84
CA ASN A 178 28.81 13.92 1.76
C ASN A 178 29.89 12.85 2.00
N ASN A 179 31.07 13.08 1.41
CA ASN A 179 32.25 12.22 1.58
C ASN A 179 33.17 12.69 2.72
N GLN A 180 32.83 13.76 3.43
CA GLN A 180 33.65 14.35 4.49
C GLN A 180 33.32 13.78 5.88
N SER A 181 32.16 13.13 6.04
CA SER A 181 31.80 12.38 7.23
C SER A 181 32.59 11.07 7.34
N LYS A 182 32.79 10.57 8.58
CA LYS A 182 33.50 9.30 8.86
C LYS A 182 32.93 8.11 8.07
N VAL A 183 31.63 8.15 7.79
CA VAL A 183 30.90 7.21 6.93
C VAL A 183 30.30 8.04 5.79
N PRO A 184 30.49 7.67 4.51
CA PRO A 184 29.89 8.39 3.39
C PRO A 184 28.37 8.36 3.55
N SER A 185 27.75 9.52 3.49
CA SER A 185 26.30 9.66 3.69
C SER A 185 25.65 10.39 2.53
N VAL A 186 24.42 10.00 2.20
CA VAL A 186 23.59 10.73 1.24
C VAL A 186 22.79 11.79 1.98
N GLU A 187 22.78 12.99 1.44
CA GLU A 187 22.08 14.12 1.98
C GLU A 187 20.99 14.58 1.01
N LEU A 188 19.74 14.54 1.49
CA LEU A 188 18.58 15.11 0.82
C LEU A 188 18.31 16.50 1.43
N GLN A 189 18.51 17.56 0.68
CA GLN A 189 18.20 18.91 1.13
C GLN A 189 16.85 19.34 0.58
N LEU A 190 16.02 19.94 1.44
CA LEU A 190 14.70 20.46 1.10
C LEU A 190 14.66 21.96 1.37
N VAL A 191 14.36 22.76 0.35
CA VAL A 191 14.33 24.23 0.40
C VAL A 191 12.96 24.72 -0.07
N VAL A 192 12.38 25.68 0.64
CA VAL A 192 11.10 26.30 0.28
C VAL A 192 11.34 27.73 -0.20
N SER A 193 10.69 28.13 -1.30
CA SER A 193 10.91 29.43 -1.94
C SER A 193 10.28 30.63 -1.22
N SER A 194 9.25 30.40 -0.41
CA SER A 194 8.50 31.43 0.32
C SER A 194 8.87 31.47 1.81
N ASP A 195 8.31 32.42 2.58
CA ASP A 195 8.44 32.50 4.05
C ASP A 195 7.73 31.35 4.81
N ALA A 196 7.38 30.28 4.09
CA ALA A 196 6.79 29.08 4.65
C ALA A 196 7.87 28.19 5.29
N ILE A 197 7.53 27.63 6.44
CA ILE A 197 8.41 26.73 7.19
C ILE A 197 8.06 25.27 6.93
N ILE A 198 9.07 24.43 6.71
CA ILE A 198 8.90 22.97 6.72
C ILE A 198 8.73 22.54 8.18
N ARG A 199 7.55 22.04 8.55
CA ARG A 199 7.27 21.61 9.93
C ARG A 199 7.73 20.17 10.20
N ALA A 200 7.46 19.29 9.25
CA ALA A 200 7.82 17.89 9.32
C ALA A 200 8.02 17.34 7.91
N VAL A 201 8.86 16.32 7.80
CA VAL A 201 9.09 15.58 6.56
C VAL A 201 8.92 14.10 6.86
N ILE A 202 8.15 13.42 6.03
CA ILE A 202 7.96 11.98 6.10
C ILE A 202 8.51 11.41 4.80
N LEU A 203 9.59 10.65 4.89
CA LEU A 203 10.17 9.95 3.75
C LEU A 203 9.72 8.50 3.75
N PHE A 204 9.17 8.04 2.62
CA PHE A 204 8.82 6.63 2.42
C PHE A 204 9.85 5.97 1.53
N ALA A 205 10.60 5.02 2.08
CA ALA A 205 11.55 4.21 1.34
C ALA A 205 11.72 2.86 2.01
N GLU A 206 11.20 1.82 1.38
CA GLU A 206 11.32 0.45 1.89
C GLU A 206 12.71 -0.11 1.58
N GLY A 207 13.31 -0.77 2.56
CA GLY A 207 14.65 -1.36 2.45
C GLY A 207 15.82 -0.38 2.70
N ILE A 208 15.54 0.93 2.80
CA ILE A 208 16.54 1.93 3.20
C ILE A 208 16.47 2.20 4.71
N PHE A 209 15.26 2.27 5.26
CA PHE A 209 15.03 2.53 6.68
C PHE A 209 14.71 1.27 7.47
N ASP A 210 14.88 1.33 8.78
CA ASP A 210 14.28 0.37 9.71
C ASP A 210 12.77 0.61 9.78
N GLY A 211 12.05 -0.06 8.88
CA GLY A 211 10.62 0.14 8.65
C GLY A 211 10.32 0.70 7.26
N GLU A 212 9.19 1.41 7.14
CA GLU A 212 8.68 1.90 5.85
C GLU A 212 8.84 3.40 5.65
N SER A 213 9.07 4.12 6.74
CA SER A 213 9.20 5.57 6.69
C SER A 213 10.14 6.11 7.74
N TYR A 214 10.71 7.27 7.44
CA TYR A 214 11.51 8.05 8.36
C TYR A 214 10.86 9.42 8.54
N ILE A 215 10.59 9.77 9.80
CA ILE A 215 9.90 11.00 10.16
C ILE A 215 10.91 11.96 10.79
N MET A 216 11.01 13.15 10.22
CA MET A 216 11.81 14.24 10.77
C MET A 216 10.92 15.41 11.14
N TYR A 217 11.15 15.96 12.33
CA TYR A 217 10.54 17.18 12.80
C TYR A 217 11.55 18.32 12.72
N ALA A 218 11.22 19.38 12.01
CA ALA A 218 12.05 20.57 11.98
C ALA A 218 11.91 21.27 13.33
N CYS A 219 12.97 21.24 14.15
CA CYS A 219 12.95 22.04 15.37
C CYS A 219 13.21 23.52 15.03
N PHE A 220 14.08 23.86 14.06
CA PHE A 220 14.29 25.22 13.54
C PHE A 220 14.94 25.20 12.13
N PHE A 221 14.48 26.10 11.23
CA PHE A 221 14.93 26.56 9.89
C PHE A 221 15.84 25.76 8.91
N PHE A 222 16.50 24.66 9.28
CA PHE A 222 17.28 23.84 8.35
C PHE A 222 17.13 22.35 8.68
N LEU A 223 16.67 21.57 7.69
CA LEU A 223 16.70 20.11 7.75
C LEU A 223 17.87 19.61 6.90
N HIS A 224 18.89 19.06 7.56
CA HIS A 224 19.97 18.31 6.92
C HIS A 224 19.61 16.83 7.06
N PHE A 225 19.41 16.13 5.94
CA PHE A 225 19.22 14.68 5.97
C PHE A 225 20.59 14.00 6.01
N LEU A 226 20.81 13.11 6.97
CA LEU A 226 21.94 12.19 6.96
C LEU A 226 21.38 10.79 6.77
N PHE A 227 21.54 10.25 5.56
CA PHE A 227 21.35 8.84 5.32
C PHE A 227 22.71 8.15 5.34
N GLU A 228 22.90 7.24 6.30
CA GLU A 228 23.96 6.24 6.16
C GLU A 228 23.53 5.28 5.05
N ILE A 229 24.34 5.17 4.00
CA ILE A 229 24.25 4.03 3.09
C ILE A 229 24.94 2.87 3.83
N ILE A 230 24.18 1.84 4.18
CA ILE A 230 24.72 0.55 4.62
C ILE A 230 25.15 -0.24 3.38
#